data_AF-A0A2X3F0E5-F1
#
_entry.id   AF-A0A2X3F0E5-F1
#
_cell.length_a   1.000
_cell.length_b   1.000
_cell.length_c   1.000
_cell.angle_alpha   90.00
_cell.angle_beta   90.00
_cell.angle_gamma   90.00
#
_symmetry.space_group_name_H-M   'P 1'
#
loop_
_entity.id
_entity.type
_entity.pdbx_description
1 polymer ?
#
loop_
_entity_poly.entity_id
_entity_poly.type
_entity_poly.pdbx_seq_one_letter_code
_entity_poly.pdbx_strand_id
1 'polypeptide(L)'
;MNIFRSIPFIILLVWMIPFTRVIVGTSIGLQAAIVPLTVGAAPFIARMVENALLEIPTGLIEASRAMGATPLQIVRKVLLPEALPGLVNAATITLITLVGYSAMGGAVGAGGLGQIGYQYGYIGYNATVMNTVLVLLVVSGLFNSILWRSHRPGCDSQITLLADNTHSYRKEITWPLISKTFAAVGALIGSLALVGCGQDEKDPNHIKVGVIVGAEQQVAEVAQKVAKEKYGLDVELVTFNDYVLPNEALSKGDIDVNAFQHKPYLDQQIKDRGYKLVAVGNTFVYPIAGYSKKIKSLDELQPGSQIAVPNDPTNLGRSLLLLQQVGLIKLKDAWACCRPRWTSSRTRKT
;
A
#
# COMPACT_ATOMS: atom_id res chain seq x y z
N MET A 1 -10.67 -18.44 16.98
CA MET A 1 -9.95 -18.72 15.71
C MET A 1 -8.72 -17.81 15.61
N ASN A 2 -7.51 -18.32 15.93
CA ASN A 2 -6.29 -17.49 15.99
C ASN A 2 -5.42 -17.57 14.71
N ILE A 3 -5.67 -18.53 13.82
CA ILE A 3 -4.80 -18.84 12.66
C ILE A 3 -4.71 -17.66 11.67
N PHE A 4 -5.82 -17.00 11.36
CA PHE A 4 -5.80 -15.86 10.42
C PHE A 4 -5.17 -14.60 11.01
N ARG A 5 -5.09 -14.47 12.35
CA ARG A 5 -4.48 -13.32 13.02
C ARG A 5 -2.96 -13.43 13.14
N SER A 6 -2.42 -14.65 13.07
CA SER A 6 -0.97 -14.88 13.15
C SER A 6 -0.24 -14.59 11.84
N ILE A 7 -0.96 -14.45 10.73
CA ILE A 7 -0.36 -14.16 9.42
C ILE A 7 -0.08 -12.65 9.34
N PRO A 8 1.18 -12.21 9.18
CA PRO A 8 1.48 -10.80 8.97
C PRO A 8 0.77 -10.29 7.72
N PHE A 9 0.20 -9.07 7.79
CA PHE A 9 -0.64 -8.53 6.72
C PHE A 9 0.05 -8.50 5.34
N ILE A 10 1.34 -8.17 5.29
CA ILE A 10 2.13 -8.17 4.04
C ILE A 10 2.18 -9.57 3.42
N ILE A 11 2.35 -10.62 4.23
CA ILE A 11 2.39 -12.00 3.75
C ILE A 11 1.02 -12.44 3.23
N LEU A 12 -0.06 -12.08 3.96
CA LEU A 12 -1.43 -12.33 3.53
C LEU A 12 -1.71 -11.64 2.18
N LEU A 13 -1.30 -10.39 2.04
CA LEU A 13 -1.50 -9.59 0.83
C LEU A 13 -0.83 -10.23 -0.38
N VAL A 14 0.44 -10.67 -0.28
CA VAL A 14 1.15 -11.33 -1.39
C VAL A 14 0.52 -12.69 -1.70
N TRP A 15 0.18 -13.46 -0.67
CA TRP A 15 -0.46 -14.78 -0.83
C TRP A 15 -1.84 -14.69 -1.48
N MET A 16 -2.57 -13.59 -1.26
CA MET A 16 -3.89 -13.36 -1.82
C MET A 16 -3.91 -12.87 -3.27
N ILE A 17 -2.79 -12.48 -3.88
CA ILE A 17 -2.70 -12.03 -5.28
C ILE A 17 -3.50 -12.89 -6.28
N PRO A 18 -3.35 -14.23 -6.34
CA PRO A 18 -4.11 -15.04 -7.29
C PRO A 18 -5.62 -14.99 -7.03
N PHE A 19 -6.04 -14.95 -5.76
CA PHE A 19 -7.44 -14.89 -5.37
C PHE A 19 -8.06 -13.52 -5.65
N THR A 20 -7.34 -12.44 -5.35
CA THR A 20 -7.74 -11.06 -5.65
C THR A 20 -7.98 -10.88 -7.14
N ARG A 21 -7.11 -11.43 -7.99
CA ARG A 21 -7.30 -11.37 -9.45
C ARG A 21 -8.55 -12.12 -9.90
N VAL A 22 -8.90 -13.26 -9.30
CA VAL A 22 -10.13 -13.98 -9.64
C VAL A 22 -11.39 -13.15 -9.32
N ILE A 23 -11.35 -12.35 -8.25
CA ILE A 23 -12.49 -11.53 -7.82
C ILE A 23 -12.57 -10.22 -8.61
N VAL A 24 -11.46 -9.50 -8.74
CA VAL A 24 -11.41 -8.10 -9.20
C VAL A 24 -10.86 -7.97 -10.63
N GLY A 25 -10.25 -9.02 -11.17
CA GLY A 25 -9.61 -9.02 -12.49
C GLY A 25 -8.19 -8.41 -12.51
N THR A 26 -7.78 -7.70 -11.47
CA THR A 26 -6.45 -7.09 -11.32
C THR A 26 -5.82 -7.40 -9.96
N SER A 27 -4.49 -7.36 -9.88
CA SER A 27 -3.74 -7.48 -8.61
C SER A 27 -3.15 -6.17 -8.12
N ILE A 28 -3.40 -5.06 -8.83
CA ILE A 28 -2.83 -3.74 -8.54
C ILE A 28 -3.93 -2.68 -8.38
N GLY A 29 -3.63 -1.69 -7.55
CA GLY A 29 -4.49 -0.52 -7.36
C GLY A 29 -5.44 -0.66 -6.19
N LEU A 30 -6.29 0.36 -6.01
CA LEU A 30 -7.17 0.47 -4.85
C LEU A 30 -8.14 -0.72 -4.75
N GLN A 31 -8.77 -1.12 -5.87
CA GLN A 31 -9.75 -2.21 -5.87
C GLN A 31 -9.11 -3.55 -5.49
N ALA A 32 -7.90 -3.83 -5.97
CA ALA A 32 -7.16 -5.03 -5.61
C ALA A 32 -6.76 -5.04 -4.12
N ALA A 33 -6.39 -3.89 -3.55
CA ALA A 33 -5.99 -3.79 -2.15
C ALA A 33 -7.15 -3.97 -1.17
N ILE A 34 -8.39 -3.61 -1.53
CA ILE A 34 -9.56 -3.78 -0.65
C ILE A 34 -9.77 -5.24 -0.26
N VAL A 35 -9.54 -6.19 -1.18
CA VAL A 35 -9.78 -7.63 -0.94
C VAL A 35 -8.94 -8.18 0.23
N PRO A 36 -7.59 -8.12 0.21
CA PRO A 36 -6.79 -8.58 1.34
C PRO A 36 -6.98 -7.72 2.59
N LEU A 37 -7.30 -6.43 2.45
CA LEU A 37 -7.66 -5.58 3.60
C LEU A 37 -8.89 -6.10 4.34
N THR A 38 -9.96 -6.44 3.62
CA THR A 38 -11.18 -6.99 4.21
C THR A 38 -10.94 -8.35 4.86
N VAL A 39 -10.22 -9.25 4.19
CA VAL A 39 -9.92 -10.58 4.73
C VAL A 39 -9.01 -10.50 5.96
N GLY A 40 -8.03 -9.59 5.96
CA GLY A 40 -7.16 -9.35 7.12
C GLY A 40 -7.89 -8.71 8.30
N ALA A 41 -8.84 -7.80 8.04
CA ALA A 41 -9.61 -7.11 9.08
C ALA A 41 -10.71 -7.98 9.70
N ALA A 42 -11.32 -8.88 8.94
CA ALA A 42 -12.44 -9.73 9.39
C ALA A 42 -12.16 -10.50 10.70
N PRO A 43 -11.07 -11.27 10.87
CA PRO A 43 -10.82 -12.02 12.12
C PRO A 43 -10.49 -11.10 13.31
N PHE A 44 -9.93 -9.91 13.04
CA PHE A 44 -9.69 -8.90 14.05
C PHE A 44 -11.01 -8.30 14.56
N ILE A 45 -11.89 -7.89 13.65
CA ILE A 45 -13.23 -7.37 13.98
C ILE A 45 -14.04 -8.43 14.72
N ALA A 46 -14.04 -9.68 14.25
CA ALA A 46 -14.76 -10.77 14.90
C ALA A 46 -14.34 -10.95 16.36
N ARG A 47 -13.05 -10.85 16.66
CA ARG A 47 -12.56 -10.93 18.04
C ARG A 47 -12.99 -9.72 18.87
N MET A 48 -12.99 -8.53 18.29
CA MET A 48 -13.44 -7.35 19.00
C MET A 48 -14.93 -7.42 19.34
N VAL A 49 -15.76 -7.92 18.41
CA VAL A 49 -17.19 -8.18 18.64
C VAL A 49 -17.37 -9.23 19.73
N GLU A 50 -16.62 -10.34 19.69
CA GLU A 50 -16.64 -11.38 20.72
C GLU A 50 -16.32 -10.81 22.10
N ASN A 51 -15.24 -10.03 22.22
CA ASN A 51 -14.86 -9.39 23.49
C ASN A 51 -15.97 -8.43 24.00
N ALA A 52 -16.57 -7.62 23.13
CA ALA A 52 -17.64 -6.70 23.51
C ALA A 52 -18.91 -7.43 23.97
N LEU A 53 -19.21 -8.60 23.39
CA LEU A 53 -20.34 -9.43 23.81
C LEU A 53 -20.09 -10.15 25.13
N LEU A 54 -18.83 -10.54 25.41
CA LEU A 54 -18.44 -11.20 26.66
C LEU A 54 -18.46 -10.24 27.87
N GLU A 55 -18.45 -8.93 27.66
CA GLU A 55 -18.59 -7.92 28.72
C GLU A 55 -20.03 -7.81 29.25
N ILE A 56 -21.02 -8.37 28.55
CA ILE A 56 -22.43 -8.32 28.95
C ILE A 56 -22.69 -9.27 30.13
N PRO A 57 -23.34 -8.82 31.22
CA PRO A 57 -23.76 -9.70 32.32
C PRO A 57 -24.67 -10.83 31.83
N THR A 58 -24.36 -12.07 32.21
CA THR A 58 -25.13 -13.27 31.81
C THR A 58 -26.59 -13.24 32.28
N GLY A 59 -26.89 -12.53 33.37
CA GLY A 59 -28.25 -12.38 33.90
C GLY A 59 -29.25 -11.75 32.91
N LEU A 60 -28.79 -10.86 32.01
CA LEU A 60 -29.65 -10.31 30.95
C LEU A 60 -30.06 -11.38 29.94
N ILE A 61 -29.20 -12.36 29.67
CA ILE A 61 -29.47 -13.48 28.77
C ILE A 61 -30.46 -14.44 29.42
N GLU A 62 -30.29 -14.75 30.70
CA GLU A 62 -31.18 -15.62 31.47
C GLU A 62 -32.59 -15.04 31.59
N ALA A 63 -32.70 -13.74 31.93
CA ALA A 63 -33.98 -13.03 31.97
C ALA A 63 -34.68 -13.03 30.60
N SER A 64 -33.91 -12.81 29.52
CA SER A 64 -34.45 -12.82 28.16
C SER A 64 -34.96 -14.20 27.73
N ARG A 65 -34.26 -15.27 28.12
CA ARG A 65 -34.71 -16.65 27.88
C ARG A 65 -35.96 -16.99 28.70
N ALA A 66 -36.05 -16.55 29.96
CA ALA A 66 -37.23 -16.74 30.81
C ALA A 66 -38.47 -16.02 30.24
N MET A 67 -38.30 -14.90 29.55
CA MET A 67 -39.37 -14.20 28.81
C MET A 67 -39.77 -14.88 27.49
N GLY A 68 -39.18 -16.03 27.14
CA GLY A 68 -39.48 -16.75 25.90
C GLY A 68 -38.86 -16.14 24.64
N ALA A 69 -37.83 -15.30 24.76
CA ALA A 69 -37.18 -14.69 23.60
C ALA A 69 -36.40 -15.73 22.78
N THR A 70 -36.61 -15.71 21.46
CA THR A 70 -35.85 -16.55 20.51
C THR A 70 -34.38 -16.11 20.42
N PRO A 71 -33.44 -16.99 20.02
CA PRO A 71 -32.02 -16.62 19.91
C PRO A 71 -31.75 -15.37 19.07
N LEU A 72 -32.47 -15.19 17.96
CA LEU A 72 -32.33 -14.00 17.12
C LEU A 72 -32.88 -12.73 17.79
N GLN A 73 -33.93 -12.83 18.60
CA GLN A 73 -34.44 -11.73 19.40
C GLN A 73 -33.46 -11.35 20.52
N ILE A 74 -32.85 -12.32 21.18
CA ILE A 74 -31.79 -12.08 22.18
C ILE A 74 -30.62 -11.33 21.54
N VAL A 75 -30.15 -11.78 20.38
CA VAL A 75 -29.05 -11.09 19.66
C VAL A 75 -29.43 -9.66 19.30
N ARG A 76 -30.56 -9.45 18.63
CA ARG A 76 -30.91 -8.13 18.08
C ARG A 76 -31.43 -7.12 19.10
N LYS A 77 -32.15 -7.58 20.13
CA LYS A 77 -32.83 -6.70 21.09
C LYS A 77 -32.12 -6.58 22.44
N VAL A 78 -31.20 -7.49 22.75
CA VAL A 78 -30.54 -7.53 24.06
C VAL A 78 -29.03 -7.41 23.87
N LEU A 79 -28.41 -8.35 23.18
CA LEU A 79 -26.95 -8.37 23.06
C LEU A 79 -26.38 -7.19 22.26
N LEU A 80 -26.92 -6.89 21.08
CA LEU A 80 -26.38 -5.81 20.25
C LEU A 80 -26.59 -4.41 20.85
N PRO A 81 -27.77 -4.06 21.43
CA PRO A 81 -27.96 -2.77 22.09
C PRO A 81 -27.09 -2.61 23.35
N GLU A 82 -26.93 -3.66 24.15
CA GLU A 82 -26.13 -3.61 25.38
C GLU A 82 -24.62 -3.63 25.10
N ALA A 83 -24.16 -4.37 24.07
CA ALA A 83 -22.77 -4.31 23.62
C ALA A 83 -22.47 -3.06 22.79
N LEU A 84 -23.45 -2.20 22.49
CA LEU A 84 -23.27 -1.06 21.58
C LEU A 84 -22.08 -0.18 21.98
N PRO A 85 -21.86 0.21 23.25
CA PRO A 85 -20.68 1.00 23.63
C PRO A 85 -19.35 0.30 23.35
N GLY A 86 -19.28 -1.03 23.54
CA GLY A 86 -18.12 -1.86 23.23
C GLY A 86 -17.89 -2.02 21.73
N LEU A 87 -18.97 -2.24 20.95
CA LEU A 87 -18.93 -2.34 19.49
C LEU A 87 -18.51 -1.02 18.83
N VAL A 88 -18.99 0.09 19.38
CA VAL A 88 -18.61 1.46 19.06
C VAL A 88 -17.09 1.61 19.27
N ASN A 89 -16.55 1.24 20.43
CA ASN A 89 -15.10 1.30 20.67
C ASN A 89 -14.30 0.40 19.71
N ALA A 90 -14.76 -0.83 19.49
CA ALA A 90 -14.18 -1.78 18.55
C ALA A 90 -14.10 -1.23 17.12
N ALA A 91 -15.16 -0.56 16.66
CA ALA A 91 -15.19 0.08 15.35
C ALA A 91 -14.15 1.20 15.23
N THR A 92 -13.97 2.02 16.28
CA THR A 92 -12.92 3.07 16.29
C THR A 92 -11.52 2.48 16.16
N ILE A 93 -11.21 1.45 16.96
CA ILE A 93 -9.90 0.78 16.90
C ILE A 93 -9.68 0.16 15.52
N THR A 94 -10.72 -0.44 14.95
CA THR A 94 -10.68 -1.02 13.60
C THR A 94 -10.38 0.04 12.55
N LEU A 95 -11.07 1.19 12.57
CA LEU A 95 -10.83 2.29 11.62
C LEU A 95 -9.41 2.83 11.71
N ILE A 96 -8.88 3.01 12.92
CA ILE A 96 -7.48 3.45 13.12
C ILE A 96 -6.50 2.42 12.56
N THR A 97 -6.77 1.13 12.80
CA THR A 97 -5.93 0.04 12.28
C THR A 97 -5.97 -0.04 10.76
N LEU A 98 -7.15 0.18 10.15
CA LEU A 98 -7.32 0.19 8.69
C LEU A 98 -6.59 1.35 8.02
N VAL A 99 -6.42 2.51 8.67
CA VAL A 99 -5.56 3.58 8.16
C VAL A 99 -4.09 3.12 8.07
N GLY A 100 -3.62 2.35 9.05
CA GLY A 100 -2.29 1.75 9.01
C GLY A 100 -2.16 0.67 7.92
N TYR A 101 -3.16 -0.18 7.76
CA TYR A 101 -3.15 -1.23 6.73
C TYR A 101 -3.27 -0.67 5.31
N SER A 102 -4.05 0.40 5.11
CA SER A 102 -4.15 1.07 3.81
C SER A 102 -2.86 1.75 3.40
N ALA A 103 -2.12 2.32 4.37
CA ALA A 103 -0.77 2.84 4.13
C ALA A 103 0.20 1.74 3.65
N MET A 104 0.08 0.51 4.18
CA MET A 104 0.83 -0.65 3.69
C MET A 104 0.34 -1.14 2.32
N GLY A 105 -0.92 -0.93 1.99
CA GLY A 105 -1.50 -1.20 0.66
C GLY A 105 -0.81 -0.43 -0.48
N GLY A 106 -0.11 0.66 -0.18
CA GLY A 106 0.76 1.35 -1.14
C GLY A 106 1.81 0.42 -1.79
N ALA A 107 2.22 -0.65 -1.12
CA ALA A 107 3.15 -1.64 -1.67
C ALA A 107 2.61 -2.38 -2.92
N VAL A 108 1.28 -2.50 -3.07
CA VAL A 108 0.64 -3.11 -4.27
C VAL A 108 0.10 -2.06 -5.23
N GLY A 109 0.66 -0.85 -5.21
CA GLY A 109 0.24 0.24 -6.08
C GLY A 109 -1.15 0.80 -5.75
N ALA A 110 -1.70 0.54 -4.56
CA ALA A 110 -2.96 1.13 -4.12
C ALA A 110 -2.86 2.63 -3.82
N GLY A 111 -1.64 3.16 -3.73
CA GLY A 111 -1.36 4.56 -3.44
C GLY A 111 -1.64 4.95 -1.99
N GLY A 112 -2.11 6.19 -1.79
CA GLY A 112 -2.50 6.73 -0.48
C GLY A 112 -1.40 7.51 0.25
N LEU A 113 -1.73 8.00 1.44
CA LEU A 113 -0.84 8.84 2.26
C LEU A 113 0.45 8.10 2.66
N GLY A 114 0.37 6.78 2.89
CA GLY A 114 1.54 5.95 3.16
C GLY A 114 2.55 5.96 2.01
N GLN A 115 2.07 5.82 0.77
CA GLN A 115 2.91 5.88 -0.43
C GLN A 115 3.57 7.25 -0.58
N ILE A 116 2.83 8.34 -0.36
CA ILE A 116 3.35 9.71 -0.44
C ILE A 116 4.45 9.93 0.62
N GLY A 117 4.21 9.49 1.87
CA GLY A 117 5.18 9.62 2.95
C GLY A 117 6.45 8.80 2.71
N TYR A 118 6.30 7.57 2.21
CA TYR A 118 7.45 6.72 1.84
C TYR A 118 8.25 7.32 0.68
N GLN A 119 7.56 7.74 -0.39
CA GLN A 119 8.19 8.22 -1.60
C GLN A 119 8.84 9.60 -1.40
N TYR A 120 8.04 10.62 -1.12
CA TYR A 120 8.54 12.00 -1.06
C TYR A 120 9.18 12.32 0.28
N GLY A 121 8.71 11.69 1.37
CA GLY A 121 9.27 11.90 2.70
C GLY A 121 10.56 11.12 2.94
N TYR A 122 10.51 9.78 2.81
CA TYR A 122 11.65 8.92 3.14
C TYR A 122 12.68 8.85 2.02
N ILE A 123 12.28 8.43 0.82
CA ILE A 123 13.22 8.32 -0.32
C ILE A 123 13.67 9.70 -0.80
N GLY A 124 12.75 10.66 -0.88
CA GLY A 124 13.06 12.05 -1.20
C GLY A 124 13.82 12.81 -0.12
N TYR A 125 14.04 12.21 1.07
CA TYR A 125 14.68 12.83 2.23
C TYR A 125 14.09 14.19 2.61
N ASN A 126 12.79 14.38 2.39
CA ASN A 126 12.08 15.63 2.66
C ASN A 126 11.34 15.55 4.00
N ALA A 127 11.98 16.09 5.03
CA ALA A 127 11.43 16.12 6.38
C ALA A 127 10.08 16.84 6.47
N THR A 128 9.85 17.88 5.65
CA THR A 128 8.57 18.61 5.63
C THR A 128 7.44 17.71 5.18
N VAL A 129 7.62 16.98 4.07
CA VAL A 129 6.58 16.06 3.56
C VAL A 129 6.34 14.92 4.54
N MET A 130 7.40 14.33 5.09
CA MET A 130 7.28 13.26 6.10
C MET A 130 6.49 13.73 7.33
N ASN A 131 6.80 14.91 7.86
CA ASN A 131 6.12 15.45 9.03
C ASN A 131 4.66 15.83 8.71
N THR A 132 4.38 16.40 7.54
CA THR A 132 3.01 16.70 7.12
C THR A 132 2.16 15.43 7.00
N VAL A 133 2.69 14.38 6.37
CA VAL A 133 2.00 13.08 6.26
C VAL A 133 1.76 12.48 7.65
N LEU A 134 2.75 12.51 8.54
CA LEU A 134 2.62 12.03 9.91
C LEU A 134 1.52 12.80 10.67
N VAL A 135 1.51 14.13 10.58
CA VAL A 135 0.46 14.96 11.20
C VAL A 135 -0.91 14.63 10.63
N LEU A 136 -1.06 14.45 9.32
CA LEU A 136 -2.34 14.06 8.72
C LEU A 136 -2.83 12.68 9.19
N LEU A 137 -1.92 11.71 9.32
CA LEU A 137 -2.26 10.38 9.84
C LEU A 137 -2.66 10.45 11.33
N VAL A 138 -1.96 11.26 12.13
CA VAL A 138 -2.30 11.46 13.55
C VAL A 138 -3.63 12.20 13.69
N VAL A 139 -3.84 13.28 12.93
CA VAL A 139 -5.08 14.07 12.96
C VAL A 139 -6.27 13.24 12.49
N SER A 140 -6.14 12.41 11.45
CA SER A 140 -7.22 11.52 11.01
C SER A 140 -7.55 10.47 12.07
N GLY A 141 -6.56 9.89 12.75
CA GLY A 141 -6.77 9.00 13.88
C GLY A 141 -7.43 9.69 15.08
N LEU A 142 -6.98 10.89 15.43
CA LEU A 142 -7.53 11.70 16.53
C LEU A 142 -8.96 12.17 16.22
N PHE A 143 -9.22 12.65 15.00
CA PHE A 143 -10.56 13.01 14.53
C PHE A 143 -11.53 11.84 14.69
N ASN A 144 -11.14 10.64 14.27
CA ASN A 144 -11.95 9.43 14.44
C ASN A 144 -12.23 9.12 15.92
N SER A 145 -11.25 9.33 16.81
CA SER A 145 -11.46 9.12 18.26
C SER A 145 -12.34 10.19 18.92
N ILE A 146 -12.21 11.46 18.52
CA ILE A 146 -12.93 12.60 19.10
C ILE A 146 -14.39 12.63 18.61
N LEU A 147 -14.61 12.46 17.30
CA LEU A 147 -15.94 12.39 16.69
C LEU A 147 -16.81 11.31 17.36
N TRP A 148 -16.17 10.23 17.80
CA TRP A 148 -16.86 9.09 18.38
C TRP A 148 -16.99 9.18 19.90
N ARG A 149 -16.05 9.83 20.58
CA ARG A 149 -16.14 10.11 22.03
C ARG A 149 -17.27 11.10 22.35
N SER A 150 -17.57 12.04 21.45
CA SER A 150 -18.73 12.95 21.60
C SER A 150 -20.09 12.26 21.42
N HIS A 151 -20.12 11.04 20.88
CA HIS A 151 -21.34 10.28 20.60
C HIS A 151 -21.53 9.04 21.48
N ARG A 152 -20.84 8.92 22.63
CA ARG A 152 -21.09 7.81 23.58
C ARG A 152 -22.54 7.85 24.08
N PRO A 153 -23.43 6.93 23.69
CA PRO A 153 -24.75 6.82 24.28
C PRO A 153 -24.55 6.13 25.64
N GLY A 154 -24.56 6.90 26.73
CA GLY A 154 -24.47 6.34 28.09
C GLY A 154 -23.66 7.16 29.09
N CYS A 155 -22.91 8.18 28.67
CA CYS A 155 -22.20 9.06 29.62
C CYS A 155 -23.08 10.18 30.19
N ASP A 156 -24.40 10.15 29.90
CA ASP A 156 -25.36 11.19 30.28
C ASP A 156 -26.12 10.85 31.58
N SER A 157 -25.93 9.66 32.17
CA SER A 157 -26.71 9.19 33.33
C SER A 157 -25.99 9.24 34.69
N GLN A 158 -24.66 9.40 34.74
CA GLN A 158 -23.92 9.50 36.01
C GLN A 158 -23.52 10.93 36.39
N ILE A 159 -23.66 11.91 35.49
CA ILE A 159 -23.39 13.34 35.78
C ILE A 159 -24.70 14.09 36.13
N THR A 160 -25.84 13.41 36.19
CA THR A 160 -27.15 14.02 36.50
C THR A 160 -27.52 14.01 37.99
N LEU A 161 -26.64 13.54 38.89
CA LEU A 161 -26.88 13.53 40.34
C LEU A 161 -26.22 14.68 41.12
N LEU A 162 -25.51 15.60 40.46
CA LEU A 162 -24.92 16.80 41.09
C LEU A 162 -25.34 18.12 40.42
N ALA A 163 -26.33 18.09 39.54
CA ALA A 163 -26.83 19.29 38.85
C ALA A 163 -28.36 19.35 38.91
N ASP A 164 -28.90 19.35 40.13
CA ASP A 164 -30.25 19.86 40.36
C ASP A 164 -30.17 21.38 40.53
N ASN A 165 -30.39 22.08 39.41
CA ASN A 165 -30.76 23.49 39.23
C ASN A 165 -30.07 24.05 37.99
N THR A 166 -30.63 23.77 36.81
CA THR A 166 -30.75 24.75 35.72
C THR A 166 -31.64 24.15 34.64
N HIS A 167 -32.94 24.39 34.78
CA HIS A 167 -33.94 24.18 33.75
C HIS A 167 -33.74 25.20 32.62
N SER A 168 -33.08 24.82 31.53
CA SER A 168 -33.30 25.27 30.15
C SER A 168 -32.14 24.81 29.27
N TYR A 169 -32.39 24.53 27.99
CA TYR A 169 -31.43 24.08 26.97
C TYR A 169 -31.18 22.57 26.81
N ARG A 170 -32.22 21.74 26.96
CA ARG A 170 -32.24 20.39 26.39
C ARG A 170 -33.47 20.19 25.51
N LYS A 171 -33.45 20.76 24.31
CA LYS A 171 -34.29 20.39 23.15
C LYS A 171 -33.75 21.13 21.93
N GLU A 172 -33.69 20.42 20.80
CA GLU A 172 -33.36 20.90 19.44
C GLU A 172 -31.91 20.89 18.94
N ILE A 173 -31.22 19.74 19.04
CA ILE A 173 -30.39 19.25 17.91
C ILE A 173 -30.66 17.75 17.80
N THR A 174 -31.91 17.43 17.47
CA THR A 174 -32.36 16.05 17.34
C THR A 174 -31.88 15.45 16.02
N TRP A 175 -31.95 14.14 15.99
CA TRP A 175 -31.81 13.13 14.95
C TRP A 175 -31.96 13.44 13.43
N PRO A 176 -32.72 14.44 12.91
CA PRO A 176 -32.92 14.56 11.46
C PRO A 176 -31.66 14.87 10.65
N LEU A 177 -30.69 15.60 11.20
CA LEU A 177 -29.48 16.00 10.45
C LEU A 177 -28.53 14.82 10.20
N ILE A 178 -28.44 13.90 11.16
CA ILE A 178 -27.59 12.69 11.10
C ILE A 178 -28.19 11.66 10.13
N SER A 179 -29.53 11.53 10.09
CA SER A 179 -30.19 10.68 9.09
C SER A 179 -29.97 11.18 7.66
N LYS A 180 -29.91 12.50 7.45
CA LYS A 180 -29.69 13.12 6.14
C LYS A 180 -28.24 13.02 5.68
N THR A 181 -27.26 13.09 6.58
CA THR A 181 -25.84 12.91 6.23
C THR A 181 -25.45 11.45 6.05
N PHE A 182 -25.96 10.50 6.85
CA PHE A 182 -25.77 9.07 6.59
C PHE A 182 -26.52 8.59 5.34
N ALA A 183 -27.72 9.13 5.05
CA ALA A 183 -28.41 8.86 3.79
C ALA A 183 -27.69 9.50 2.60
N ALA A 184 -27.09 10.69 2.74
CA ALA A 184 -26.31 11.32 1.67
C ALA A 184 -25.00 10.56 1.37
N VAL A 185 -24.29 10.07 2.38
CA VAL A 185 -23.09 9.23 2.21
C VAL A 185 -23.46 7.83 1.71
N GLY A 186 -24.55 7.24 2.20
CA GLY A 186 -25.07 5.96 1.71
C GLY A 186 -25.61 6.04 0.28
N ALA A 187 -26.21 7.16 -0.11
CA ALA A 187 -26.65 7.42 -1.48
C ALA A 187 -25.47 7.73 -2.42
N LEU A 188 -24.38 8.34 -1.93
CA LEU A 188 -23.12 8.50 -2.66
C LEU A 188 -22.40 7.15 -2.86
N ILE A 189 -22.37 6.28 -1.86
CA ILE A 189 -21.82 4.92 -2.00
C ILE A 189 -22.70 4.06 -2.92
N GLY A 190 -24.02 4.19 -2.82
CA GLY A 190 -24.99 3.50 -3.68
C GLY A 190 -24.99 3.98 -5.12
N SER A 191 -24.73 5.27 -5.38
CA SER A 191 -24.59 5.81 -6.73
C SER A 191 -23.22 5.50 -7.34
N LEU A 192 -22.16 5.35 -6.54
CA LEU A 192 -20.86 4.83 -7.00
C LEU A 192 -20.89 3.32 -7.30
N ALA A 193 -21.76 2.55 -6.64
CA ALA A 193 -21.93 1.12 -6.95
C ALA A 193 -22.61 0.85 -8.31
N LEU A 194 -23.29 1.85 -8.90
CA LEU A 194 -23.95 1.73 -10.21
C LEU A 194 -23.11 2.22 -11.39
N VAL A 195 -21.92 2.79 -11.16
CA VAL A 195 -21.01 3.20 -12.24
C VAL A 195 -20.07 2.04 -12.67
N GLY A 196 -20.09 0.90 -11.97
CA GLY A 196 -19.22 -0.25 -12.22
C GLY A 196 -19.62 -1.20 -13.36
N CYS A 197 -20.48 -0.79 -14.29
CA CYS A 197 -20.88 -1.60 -15.45
C CYS A 197 -20.83 -0.78 -16.74
N GLY A 198 -19.68 -0.18 -17.01
CA GLY A 198 -19.27 0.15 -18.37
C GLY A 198 -18.19 -0.84 -18.78
N GLN A 199 -18.38 -1.57 -19.87
CA GLN A 199 -17.29 -2.30 -20.50
C GLN A 199 -16.23 -1.27 -20.92
N ASP A 200 -15.03 -1.39 -20.34
CA ASP A 200 -13.87 -0.56 -20.70
C ASP A 200 -13.56 -0.75 -22.19
N GLU A 201 -14.03 0.19 -23.01
CA GLU A 201 -13.47 0.41 -24.33
C GLU A 201 -12.05 0.91 -24.10
N LYS A 202 -11.05 0.06 -24.37
CA LYS A 202 -9.64 0.41 -24.19
C LYS A 202 -9.32 1.60 -25.09
N ASP A 203 -9.28 2.80 -24.51
CA ASP A 203 -8.81 3.99 -25.20
C ASP A 203 -7.40 3.71 -25.75
N PRO A 204 -7.20 3.72 -27.07
CA PRO A 204 -5.90 3.43 -27.68
C PRO A 204 -4.82 4.43 -27.28
N ASN A 205 -5.19 5.60 -26.75
CA ASN A 205 -4.27 6.62 -26.27
C ASN A 205 -4.01 6.54 -24.75
N HIS A 206 -4.57 5.56 -24.05
CA HIS A 206 -4.31 5.34 -22.64
C HIS A 206 -3.33 4.18 -22.43
N ILE A 207 -2.27 4.40 -21.65
CA ILE A 207 -1.25 3.38 -21.38
C ILE A 207 -0.84 3.38 -19.90
N LYS A 208 -0.75 2.18 -19.31
CA LYS A 208 -0.29 1.98 -17.94
C LYS A 208 1.19 1.64 -17.91
N VAL A 209 1.97 2.50 -17.27
CA VAL A 209 3.42 2.40 -17.19
C VAL A 209 3.86 2.12 -15.75
N GLY A 210 4.44 0.94 -15.52
CA GLY A 210 5.01 0.55 -14.23
C GLY A 210 6.37 1.19 -13.98
N VAL A 211 6.52 1.89 -12.86
CA VAL A 211 7.76 2.59 -12.47
C VAL A 211 8.10 2.35 -11.00
N ILE A 212 9.39 2.43 -10.68
CA ILE A 212 9.85 2.32 -9.29
C ILE A 212 9.81 3.68 -8.61
N VAL A 213 9.34 3.63 -7.37
CA VAL A 213 9.24 4.76 -6.46
C VAL A 213 10.65 5.28 -6.17
N GLY A 214 10.88 6.55 -6.50
CA GLY A 214 12.14 7.26 -6.24
C GLY A 214 12.45 8.28 -7.34
N ALA A 215 13.74 8.38 -7.70
CA ALA A 215 14.20 9.27 -8.77
C ALA A 215 13.64 8.87 -10.15
N GLU A 216 13.44 7.56 -10.40
CA GLU A 216 12.88 7.07 -11.67
C GLU A 216 11.43 7.53 -11.87
N GLN A 217 10.60 7.51 -10.81
CA GLN A 217 9.25 8.05 -10.86
C GLN A 217 9.25 9.54 -11.24
N GLN A 218 10.15 10.36 -10.71
CA GLN A 218 10.20 11.80 -11.04
C GLN A 218 10.51 12.01 -12.54
N VAL A 219 11.41 11.21 -13.10
CA VAL A 219 11.68 11.22 -14.54
C VAL A 219 10.45 10.78 -15.33
N ALA A 220 9.73 9.76 -14.85
CA ALA A 220 8.50 9.27 -15.47
C ALA A 220 7.36 10.29 -15.41
N GLU A 221 7.22 11.07 -14.33
CA GLU A 221 6.23 12.15 -14.21
C GLU A 221 6.49 13.27 -15.23
N VAL A 222 7.76 13.61 -15.47
CA VAL A 222 8.12 14.53 -16.55
C VAL A 222 7.80 13.92 -17.91
N ALA A 223 8.12 12.64 -18.12
CA ALA A 223 7.80 11.93 -19.37
C ALA A 223 6.28 11.85 -19.62
N GLN A 224 5.47 11.62 -18.59
CA GLN A 224 4.01 11.63 -18.63
C GLN A 224 3.48 12.99 -19.10
N LYS A 225 4.00 14.11 -18.57
CA LYS A 225 3.62 15.46 -19.02
C LYS A 225 3.94 15.68 -20.49
N VAL A 226 5.15 15.32 -20.91
CA VAL A 226 5.58 15.43 -22.31
C VAL A 226 4.76 14.53 -23.23
N ALA A 227 4.40 13.33 -22.78
CA ALA A 227 3.55 12.39 -23.52
C ALA A 227 2.18 12.98 -23.80
N LYS A 228 1.56 13.59 -22.77
CA LYS A 228 0.26 14.26 -22.89
C LYS A 228 0.33 15.51 -23.78
N GLU A 229 1.31 16.38 -23.55
CA GLU A 229 1.43 17.66 -24.26
C GLU A 229 1.80 17.50 -25.74
N LYS A 230 2.70 16.58 -26.07
CA LYS A 230 3.24 16.44 -27.44
C LYS A 230 2.57 15.35 -28.27
N TYR A 231 2.06 14.31 -27.63
CA TYR A 231 1.58 13.11 -28.31
C TYR A 231 0.11 12.79 -28.01
N GLY A 232 -0.55 13.57 -27.14
CA GLY A 232 -1.94 13.30 -26.74
C GLY A 232 -2.11 11.96 -26.02
N LEU A 233 -1.03 11.38 -25.49
CA LEU A 233 -1.02 10.08 -24.83
C LEU A 233 -1.32 10.26 -23.34
N ASP A 234 -2.35 9.59 -22.85
CA ASP A 234 -2.70 9.55 -21.44
C ASP A 234 -1.93 8.42 -20.75
N VAL A 235 -0.85 8.79 -20.08
CA VAL A 235 0.01 7.84 -19.38
C VAL A 235 -0.44 7.72 -17.93
N GLU A 236 -0.87 6.55 -17.49
CA GLU A 236 -1.11 6.24 -16.08
C GLU A 236 0.18 5.63 -15.47
N LEU A 237 0.77 6.32 -14.49
CA LEU A 237 1.95 5.82 -13.79
C LEU A 237 1.53 4.91 -12.63
N VAL A 238 1.87 3.63 -12.74
CA VAL A 238 1.68 2.64 -11.68
C VAL A 238 2.99 2.50 -10.91
N THR A 239 2.96 2.86 -9.64
CA THR A 239 4.18 2.93 -8.81
C THR A 239 4.38 1.67 -7.98
N PHE A 240 5.61 1.17 -7.93
CA PHE A 240 5.99 -0.02 -7.17
C PHE A 240 7.13 0.28 -6.19
N ASN A 241 7.05 -0.35 -5.01
CA ASN A 241 8.06 -0.23 -3.95
C ASN A 241 9.09 -1.38 -3.96
N ASP A 242 8.97 -2.32 -4.90
CA ASP A 242 9.84 -3.47 -5.06
C ASP A 242 10.12 -3.78 -6.54
N TYR A 243 11.13 -4.62 -6.77
CA TYR A 243 11.63 -4.92 -8.11
C TYR A 243 11.01 -6.18 -8.75
N VAL A 244 10.17 -6.93 -8.05
CA VAL A 244 9.61 -8.21 -8.50
C VAL A 244 8.20 -8.03 -9.07
N LEU A 245 7.33 -7.31 -8.35
CA LEU A 245 5.94 -7.07 -8.74
C LEU A 245 5.78 -6.40 -10.11
N PRO A 246 6.62 -5.45 -10.58
CA PRO A 246 6.43 -4.84 -11.89
C PRO A 246 6.45 -5.83 -13.06
N ASN A 247 7.25 -6.90 -12.97
CA ASN A 247 7.31 -7.92 -14.02
C ASN A 247 6.13 -8.90 -13.94
N GLU A 248 5.69 -9.23 -12.73
CA GLU A 248 4.49 -10.03 -12.54
C GLU A 248 3.25 -9.30 -13.06
N ALA A 249 3.13 -8.02 -12.72
CA ALA A 249 2.10 -7.11 -13.20
C ALA A 249 2.03 -7.06 -14.74
N LEU A 250 3.18 -6.84 -15.37
CA LEU A 250 3.28 -6.77 -16.84
C LEU A 250 2.95 -8.11 -17.48
N SER A 251 3.48 -9.21 -16.96
CA SER A 251 3.22 -10.55 -17.48
C SER A 251 1.75 -10.96 -17.38
N LYS A 252 0.98 -10.32 -16.51
CA LYS A 252 -0.43 -10.59 -16.29
C LYS A 252 -1.37 -9.57 -16.93
N GLY A 253 -0.82 -8.51 -17.54
CA GLY A 253 -1.58 -7.47 -18.21
C GLY A 253 -2.21 -6.42 -17.29
N ASP A 254 -1.74 -6.30 -16.04
CA ASP A 254 -2.19 -5.23 -15.13
C ASP A 254 -1.57 -3.87 -15.51
N ILE A 255 -0.42 -3.91 -16.20
CA ILE A 255 0.26 -2.76 -16.80
C ILE A 255 0.69 -3.11 -18.23
N ASP A 256 0.86 -2.12 -19.10
CA ASP A 256 1.18 -2.33 -20.53
C ASP A 256 2.69 -2.34 -20.78
N VAL A 257 3.45 -1.57 -19.99
CA VAL A 257 4.91 -1.52 -20.04
C VAL A 257 5.47 -1.20 -18.66
N ASN A 258 6.70 -1.60 -18.37
CA ASN A 258 7.44 -1.13 -17.21
C ASN A 258 8.79 -0.53 -17.62
N ALA A 259 9.27 0.43 -16.84
CA ALA A 259 10.52 1.15 -17.10
C ALA A 259 11.33 1.26 -15.80
N PHE A 260 11.97 0.16 -15.40
CA PHE A 260 12.71 0.09 -14.12
C PHE A 260 13.93 -0.84 -14.11
N GLN A 261 14.16 -1.59 -15.19
CA GLN A 261 15.10 -2.72 -15.19
C GLN A 261 16.05 -2.69 -16.38
N HIS A 262 17.18 -3.38 -16.24
CA HIS A 262 18.12 -3.64 -17.32
C HIS A 262 18.01 -5.07 -17.85
N LYS A 263 18.44 -5.27 -19.11
CA LYS A 263 18.34 -6.55 -19.82
C LYS A 263 18.83 -7.78 -19.03
N PRO A 264 19.97 -7.75 -18.32
CA PRO A 264 20.42 -8.93 -17.56
C PRO A 264 19.47 -9.34 -16.41
N TYR A 265 18.75 -8.39 -15.82
CA TYR A 265 17.77 -8.68 -14.78
C TYR A 265 16.49 -9.27 -15.39
N LEU A 266 16.03 -8.67 -16.49
CA LEU A 266 14.90 -9.18 -17.26
C LEU A 266 15.15 -10.64 -17.70
N ASP A 267 16.34 -10.96 -18.20
CA ASP A 267 16.71 -12.31 -18.63
C ASP A 267 16.68 -13.31 -17.48
N GLN A 268 17.16 -12.90 -16.31
CA GLN A 268 17.11 -13.72 -15.12
C GLN A 268 15.66 -13.95 -14.66
N GLN A 269 14.81 -12.92 -14.68
CA GLN A 269 13.39 -13.04 -14.35
C GLN A 269 12.63 -13.95 -15.33
N ILE A 270 12.92 -13.86 -16.63
CA ILE A 270 12.36 -14.75 -17.65
C ILE A 270 12.77 -16.20 -17.38
N LYS A 271 14.04 -16.44 -17.04
CA LYS A 271 14.55 -17.77 -16.72
C LYS A 271 13.90 -18.36 -15.47
N ASP A 272 13.79 -17.57 -14.40
CA ASP A 272 13.33 -18.05 -13.10
C ASP A 272 11.81 -18.19 -13.02
N ARG A 273 11.07 -17.33 -13.73
CA ARG A 273 9.59 -17.24 -13.62
C ARG A 273 8.84 -17.58 -14.91
N GLY A 274 9.55 -17.85 -16.01
CA GLY A 274 8.94 -18.23 -17.29
C GLY A 274 8.17 -17.12 -17.99
N TYR A 275 8.49 -15.86 -17.69
CA TYR A 275 7.82 -14.71 -18.28
C TYR A 275 8.04 -14.59 -19.79
N LYS A 276 7.02 -14.11 -20.52
CA LYS A 276 7.07 -13.84 -21.97
C LYS A 276 7.25 -12.35 -22.24
N LEU A 277 8.28 -11.76 -21.64
CA LEU A 277 8.54 -10.32 -21.70
C LEU A 277 9.69 -10.04 -22.66
N VAL A 278 9.64 -8.88 -23.31
CA VAL A 278 10.65 -8.42 -24.25
C VAL A 278 11.01 -6.97 -23.98
N ALA A 279 12.27 -6.61 -24.19
CA ALA A 279 12.69 -5.22 -24.12
C ALA A 279 12.28 -4.51 -25.42
N VAL A 280 11.49 -3.44 -25.29
CA VAL A 280 10.99 -2.65 -26.42
C VAL A 280 11.82 -1.39 -26.71
N GLY A 281 12.65 -0.97 -25.75
CA GLY A 281 13.50 0.21 -25.88
C GLY A 281 14.43 0.40 -24.68
N ASN A 282 15.45 1.24 -24.87
CA ASN A 282 16.36 1.67 -23.81
C ASN A 282 15.99 3.09 -23.40
N THR A 283 15.99 3.38 -22.09
CA THR A 283 15.67 4.70 -21.54
C THR A 283 16.95 5.47 -21.23
N PHE A 284 17.60 5.14 -20.12
CA PHE A 284 18.85 5.74 -19.65
C PHE A 284 19.66 4.71 -18.87
N VAL A 285 20.95 4.96 -18.69
CA VAL A 285 21.86 4.05 -17.98
C VAL A 285 22.48 4.78 -16.80
N TYR A 286 22.25 4.26 -15.59
CA TYR A 286 23.00 4.69 -14.42
C TYR A 286 24.38 4.00 -14.40
N PRO A 287 25.48 4.76 -14.38
CA PRO A 287 26.80 4.18 -14.22
C PRO A 287 26.94 3.59 -12.81
N ILE A 288 27.48 2.38 -12.72
CA ILE A 288 27.92 1.82 -11.43
C ILE A 288 29.32 2.39 -11.16
N ALA A 289 29.49 2.96 -9.98
CA ALA A 289 30.75 3.53 -9.54
C ALA A 289 31.10 3.06 -8.12
N GLY A 290 32.40 3.01 -7.82
CA GLY A 290 32.90 2.84 -6.46
C GLY A 290 32.96 4.18 -5.74
N TYR A 291 32.58 4.19 -4.48
CA TYR A 291 32.64 5.38 -3.63
C TYR A 291 33.41 5.05 -2.35
N SER A 292 34.23 5.99 -1.87
CA SER A 292 34.92 5.86 -0.60
C SER A 292 34.81 7.16 0.21
N LYS A 293 34.65 7.01 1.53
CA LYS A 293 34.77 8.12 2.48
C LYS A 293 36.21 8.32 2.98
N LYS A 294 37.09 7.34 2.76
CA LYS A 294 38.44 7.28 3.35
C LYS A 294 39.55 7.60 2.38
N ILE A 295 39.40 7.15 1.13
CA ILE A 295 40.41 7.31 0.08
C ILE A 295 39.85 8.16 -1.05
N LYS A 296 40.70 8.94 -1.72
CA LYS A 296 40.29 9.82 -2.83
C LYS A 296 40.63 9.23 -4.19
N SER A 297 41.65 8.39 -4.28
CA SER A 297 42.00 7.65 -5.50
C SER A 297 42.16 6.15 -5.24
N LEU A 298 42.18 5.37 -6.33
CA LEU A 298 42.43 3.93 -6.27
C LEU A 298 43.85 3.60 -5.77
N ASP A 299 44.82 4.49 -5.98
CA ASP A 299 46.22 4.27 -5.59
C ASP A 299 46.43 4.25 -4.07
N GLU A 300 45.47 4.81 -3.32
CA GLU A 300 45.48 4.81 -1.86
C GLU A 300 45.00 3.48 -1.25
N LEU A 301 44.50 2.54 -2.07
CA LEU A 301 44.05 1.22 -1.61
C LEU A 301 45.22 0.41 -1.04
N GLN A 302 45.10 0.06 0.24
CA GLN A 302 46.11 -0.76 0.93
C GLN A 302 45.78 -2.26 0.80
N PRO A 303 46.78 -3.15 0.74
CA PRO A 303 46.57 -4.60 0.86
C PRO A 303 45.73 -4.94 2.09
N GLY A 304 44.76 -5.84 1.94
CA GLY A 304 43.81 -6.20 3.00
C GLY A 304 42.60 -5.26 3.13
N SER A 305 42.50 -4.21 2.32
CA SER A 305 41.31 -3.36 2.25
C SER A 305 40.05 -4.17 1.89
N GLN A 306 38.94 -3.86 2.55
CA GLN A 306 37.65 -4.47 2.27
C GLN A 306 36.86 -3.62 1.27
N ILE A 307 36.36 -4.25 0.21
CA ILE A 307 35.52 -3.63 -0.80
C ILE A 307 34.14 -4.27 -0.71
N ALA A 308 33.12 -3.47 -0.38
CA ALA A 308 31.74 -3.90 -0.40
C ALA A 308 31.23 -3.97 -1.84
N VAL A 309 30.57 -5.07 -2.20
CA VAL A 309 29.96 -5.28 -3.52
C VAL A 309 28.48 -5.66 -3.35
N PRO A 310 27.64 -5.44 -4.37
CA PRO A 310 26.25 -5.90 -4.35
C PRO A 310 26.13 -7.40 -4.11
N ASN A 311 25.06 -7.83 -3.44
CA ASN A 311 24.81 -9.24 -3.12
C ASN A 311 23.84 -9.93 -4.09
N ASP A 312 23.23 -9.19 -5.02
CA ASP A 312 22.40 -9.78 -6.08
C ASP A 312 23.28 -10.20 -7.29
N PRO A 313 23.00 -11.36 -7.93
CA PRO A 313 23.88 -11.91 -8.97
C PRO A 313 24.16 -10.96 -10.14
N THR A 314 23.17 -10.16 -10.54
CA THR A 314 23.27 -9.31 -11.72
C THR A 314 24.16 -8.09 -11.45
N ASN A 315 23.94 -7.36 -10.36
CA ASN A 315 24.77 -6.20 -10.03
C ASN A 315 26.14 -6.63 -9.49
N LEU A 316 26.23 -7.77 -8.79
CA LEU A 316 27.51 -8.37 -8.42
C LEU A 316 28.37 -8.60 -9.66
N GLY A 317 27.80 -9.19 -10.72
CA GLY A 317 28.49 -9.39 -11.99
C GLY A 317 29.02 -8.06 -12.58
N ARG A 318 28.19 -7.01 -12.62
CA ARG A 318 28.60 -5.68 -13.12
C ARG A 318 29.70 -5.05 -12.27
N SER A 319 29.62 -5.15 -10.95
CA SER A 319 30.65 -4.63 -10.04
C SER A 319 31.96 -5.39 -10.15
N LEU A 320 31.93 -6.72 -10.29
CA LEU A 320 33.14 -7.53 -10.49
C LEU A 320 33.82 -7.20 -11.83
N LEU A 321 33.05 -7.00 -12.89
CA LEU A 321 33.56 -6.52 -14.18
C LEU A 321 34.23 -5.16 -14.06
N LEU A 322 33.62 -4.22 -13.33
CA LEU A 322 34.19 -2.90 -13.07
C LEU A 322 35.51 -3.00 -12.30
N LEU A 323 35.56 -3.81 -11.22
CA LEU A 323 36.77 -4.05 -10.43
C LEU A 323 37.90 -4.64 -11.26
N GLN A 324 37.58 -5.55 -12.18
CA GLN A 324 38.57 -6.06 -13.11
C GLN A 324 39.04 -5.00 -14.12
N GLN A 325 38.11 -4.19 -14.66
CA GLN A 325 38.44 -3.13 -15.62
C GLN A 325 39.43 -2.11 -15.03
N VAL A 326 39.36 -1.84 -13.73
CA VAL A 326 40.31 -0.97 -13.01
C VAL A 326 41.53 -1.72 -12.45
N GLY A 327 41.68 -3.02 -12.76
CA GLY A 327 42.87 -3.80 -12.43
C GLY A 327 42.95 -4.32 -10.98
N LEU A 328 41.89 -4.19 -10.17
CA LEU A 328 41.92 -4.61 -8.77
C LEU A 328 41.79 -6.12 -8.58
N ILE A 329 41.10 -6.81 -9.50
CA ILE A 329 40.91 -8.25 -9.48
C ILE A 329 41.07 -8.84 -10.88
N LYS A 330 41.27 -10.15 -10.96
CA LYS A 330 41.18 -10.91 -12.21
C LYS A 330 40.16 -12.03 -12.03
N LEU A 331 39.12 -12.01 -12.84
CA LEU A 331 38.08 -13.03 -12.84
C LEU A 331 38.51 -14.21 -13.74
N LYS A 332 38.02 -15.43 -13.49
CA LYS A 332 38.37 -16.66 -14.25
C LYS A 332 37.76 -16.71 -15.66
N ASP A 333 38.54 -16.91 -16.73
CA ASP A 333 38.16 -16.79 -18.16
C ASP A 333 36.74 -17.21 -18.62
N ALA A 334 36.06 -18.14 -17.94
CA ALA A 334 34.66 -18.50 -18.20
C ALA A 334 33.65 -17.32 -18.15
N TRP A 335 33.94 -16.21 -17.46
CA TRP A 335 33.06 -15.01 -17.46
C TRP A 335 33.28 -14.12 -18.70
N ALA A 336 34.37 -14.30 -19.47
CA ALA A 336 34.69 -13.48 -20.64
C ALA A 336 33.69 -13.68 -21.80
N CYS A 337 32.91 -14.77 -21.76
CA CYS A 337 31.85 -15.06 -22.72
C CYS A 337 30.66 -14.08 -22.64
N CYS A 338 30.46 -13.43 -21.48
CA CYS A 338 29.36 -12.49 -21.25
C CYS A 338 29.71 -11.02 -21.54
N ARG A 339 30.76 -10.72 -22.32
CA ARG A 339 30.96 -9.35 -22.82
C ARG A 339 29.81 -9.01 -23.76
N PRO A 340 28.93 -8.04 -23.43
CA PRO A 340 28.01 -7.54 -24.44
C PRO A 340 28.86 -6.87 -25.51
N ARG A 341 28.67 -7.28 -26.76
CA ARG A 341 29.34 -6.72 -27.93
C ARG A 341 28.77 -5.31 -28.19
N TRP A 342 29.07 -4.36 -27.31
CA TRP A 342 28.81 -2.94 -27.54
C TRP A 342 29.82 -2.48 -28.58
N THR A 343 29.41 -2.52 -29.85
CA THR A 343 30.16 -1.89 -30.94
C THR A 343 30.29 -0.40 -30.62
N SER A 344 31.51 0.04 -30.37
CA SER A 344 31.89 1.43 -30.20
C SER A 344 31.54 2.22 -31.47
N SER A 345 30.50 3.06 -31.43
CA SER A 345 30.41 4.19 -32.35
C SER A 345 31.02 5.43 -31.69
N ARG A 346 32.26 5.73 -32.11
CA ARG A 346 32.95 7.03 -32.01
C ARG A 346 33.33 7.53 -30.62
N THR A 347 34.54 7.14 -30.21
CA THR A 347 35.47 8.09 -29.60
C THR A 347 35.87 9.13 -30.66
N ARG A 348 35.47 10.40 -30.49
CA ARG A 348 36.21 11.52 -31.08
C ARG A 348 37.03 12.12 -29.94
N LYS A 349 38.35 11.90 -29.99
CA LYS A 349 39.31 12.67 -29.23
C LYS A 349 39.22 14.13 -29.68
N THR A 350 39.05 15.04 -28.74
CA THR A 350 39.68 16.36 -28.69
C THR A 350 39.89 16.69 -27.23
#